data_AF-A0A0U1W1K5-F1
#
_entry.id   AF-A0A0U1W1K5-F1
#
_cell.length_a   1.000
_cell.length_b   1.000
_cell.length_c   1.000
_cell.angle_alpha   90.00
_cell.angle_beta   90.00
_cell.angle_gamma   90.00
#
_symmetry.space_group_name_H-M   'P 1'
#
loop_
_entity.id
_entity.type
_entity.pdbx_description
1 polymer ?
#
loop_
_entity_poly.entity_id
_entity_poly.type
_entity_poly.pdbx_seq_one_letter_code
_entity_poly.pdbx_strand_id
1 'polypeptide(L)'
;MASHQGEGDQGNSKDQILEVGAVLLKDFIYERVQRHGDSKTTVTRAQLGGGELCDPNHKKLAMCLQQIGDELDGNVELQRMINNSALSPTKDVFMKVALEIFSDGKFNWGRVVALFYFACRL
;
A
#
# COMPACT_ATOMS: atom_id res chain seq x y z
N MET A 1 -17.22 12.49 45.63
CA MET A 1 -17.20 11.06 45.26
C MET A 1 -17.36 11.02 43.74
N ALA A 2 -16.28 10.75 43.01
CA ALA A 2 -16.03 9.45 42.34
C ALA A 2 -17.14 9.14 41.31
N SER A 3 -16.91 8.86 40.02
CA SER A 3 -15.70 8.51 39.28
C SER A 3 -16.04 8.39 37.78
N HIS A 4 -15.01 8.54 36.95
CA HIS A 4 -14.79 7.91 35.62
C HIS A 4 -15.85 8.00 34.51
N GLN A 5 -15.47 8.66 33.41
CA GLN A 5 -15.52 8.04 32.08
C GLN A 5 -14.51 8.72 31.15
N GLY A 6 -13.26 8.29 31.23
CA GLY A 6 -12.26 8.53 30.21
C GLY A 6 -11.69 7.18 29.83
N GLU A 7 -12.21 6.58 28.76
CA GLU A 7 -11.67 5.41 28.03
C GLU A 7 -12.72 4.95 27.02
N GLY A 8 -12.62 5.38 25.76
CA GLY A 8 -13.55 4.98 24.71
C GLY A 8 -13.14 5.38 23.29
N ASP A 9 -12.25 6.35 23.12
CA ASP A 9 -11.96 6.94 21.80
C ASP A 9 -10.79 6.29 21.03
N GLN A 10 -9.96 5.50 21.73
CA GLN A 10 -8.70 5.00 21.16
C GLN A 10 -8.84 3.74 20.30
N GLY A 11 -9.93 2.97 20.46
CA GLY A 11 -10.22 1.78 19.66
C GLY A 11 -10.70 2.14 18.25
N ASN A 12 -11.64 3.09 18.16
CA ASN A 12 -12.26 3.51 16.91
C ASN A 12 -11.25 4.11 15.91
N SER A 13 -10.28 4.88 16.42
CA SER A 13 -9.29 5.56 15.58
C SER A 13 -8.30 4.60 14.89
N LYS A 14 -7.90 3.52 15.55
CA LYS A 14 -6.94 2.55 14.96
C LYS A 14 -7.60 1.71 13.88
N ASP A 15 -8.83 1.26 14.13
CA ASP A 15 -9.61 0.49 13.18
C ASP A 15 -9.91 1.33 11.93
N GLN A 16 -10.23 2.61 12.13
CA GLN A 16 -10.41 3.55 11.02
C GLN A 16 -9.13 3.76 10.19
N ILE A 17 -7.96 3.90 10.83
CA ILE A 17 -6.67 4.02 10.11
C ILE A 17 -6.38 2.75 9.30
N LEU A 18 -6.62 1.58 9.88
CA LEU A 18 -6.44 0.30 9.19
C LEU A 18 -7.40 0.15 8.00
N GLU A 19 -8.66 0.54 8.18
CA GLU A 19 -9.66 0.50 7.11
C GLU A 19 -9.27 1.44 5.95
N VAL A 20 -8.89 2.68 6.25
CA VAL A 20 -8.42 3.63 5.24
C VAL A 20 -7.17 3.10 4.53
N GLY A 21 -6.19 2.59 5.27
CA GLY A 21 -4.98 1.99 4.71
C GLY A 21 -5.28 0.81 3.79
N ALA A 22 -6.23 -0.06 4.16
CA ALA A 22 -6.63 -1.21 3.35
C ALA A 22 -7.32 -0.77 2.05
N VAL A 23 -8.20 0.24 2.11
CA VAL A 23 -8.87 0.75 0.91
C VAL A 23 -7.86 1.43 -0.03
N LEU A 24 -6.94 2.23 0.50
CA LEU A 24 -5.89 2.87 -0.27
C LEU A 24 -4.96 1.86 -0.94
N LEU A 25 -4.57 0.78 -0.24
CA LEU A 25 -3.77 -0.29 -0.82
C LEU A 25 -4.48 -0.96 -2.00
N LYS A 26 -5.76 -1.30 -1.84
CA LYS A 26 -6.56 -1.97 -2.87
C LYS A 26 -6.72 -1.09 -4.11
N ASP A 27 -7.04 0.20 -3.91
CA ASP A 27 -7.12 1.14 -5.02
C ASP A 27 -5.75 1.35 -5.68
N PHE A 28 -4.68 1.40 -4.87
CA PHE A 28 -3.33 1.50 -5.38
C PHE A 28 -2.95 0.33 -6.31
N ILE A 29 -3.16 -0.91 -5.86
CA ILE A 29 -2.92 -2.12 -6.65
C ILE A 29 -3.78 -2.12 -7.92
N TYR A 30 -5.07 -1.81 -7.80
CA TYR A 30 -5.98 -1.79 -8.94
C TYR A 30 -5.48 -0.84 -10.04
N GLU A 31 -5.24 0.43 -9.70
CA GLU A 31 -4.80 1.45 -10.65
C GLU A 31 -3.43 1.12 -11.26
N ARG A 32 -2.54 0.48 -10.48
CA ARG A 32 -1.22 0.02 -10.94
C ARG A 32 -1.34 -1.06 -12.00
N VAL A 33 -2.14 -2.09 -11.73
CA VAL A 33 -2.36 -3.19 -12.67
C VAL A 33 -3.06 -2.69 -13.94
N GLN A 34 -4.02 -1.76 -13.83
CA GLN A 34 -4.69 -1.20 -15.00
C GLN A 34 -3.76 -0.36 -15.88
N ARG A 35 -2.80 0.36 -15.29
CA ARG A 35 -1.87 1.23 -16.04
C ARG A 35 -0.64 0.51 -16.59
N HIS A 36 -0.12 -0.47 -15.86
CA HIS A 36 1.16 -1.12 -16.15
C HIS A 36 1.08 -2.63 -16.35
N GLY A 37 -0.10 -3.23 -16.15
CA GLY A 37 -0.30 -4.64 -16.40
C GLY A 37 -0.23 -4.96 -17.89
N ASP A 38 0.32 -6.14 -18.21
CA ASP A 38 0.19 -6.70 -19.55
C ASP A 38 -1.30 -6.89 -19.90
N SER A 39 -1.65 -6.90 -21.18
CA SER A 39 -3.05 -7.07 -21.65
C SER A 39 -3.74 -8.36 -21.16
N LYS A 40 -2.98 -9.28 -20.54
CA LYS A 40 -3.48 -10.52 -19.92
C LYS A 40 -3.72 -10.41 -18.41
N THR A 41 -3.13 -9.44 -17.73
CA THR A 41 -3.22 -9.28 -16.28
C THR A 41 -4.25 -8.21 -15.97
N THR A 42 -5.49 -8.64 -15.73
CA THR A 42 -6.57 -7.74 -15.30
C THR A 42 -7.01 -8.11 -13.89
N VAL A 43 -7.23 -7.09 -13.06
CA VAL A 43 -7.80 -7.24 -11.72
C VAL A 43 -8.98 -6.30 -11.57
N THR A 44 -10.07 -6.81 -11.00
CA THR A 44 -11.24 -6.03 -10.64
C THR A 44 -11.14 -5.58 -9.18
N ARG A 45 -11.74 -4.42 -8.84
CA ARG A 45 -11.82 -3.95 -7.45
C ARG A 45 -12.46 -4.99 -6.52
N ALA A 46 -13.45 -5.73 -7.02
CA ALA A 46 -14.11 -6.81 -6.30
C ALA A 46 -13.15 -7.97 -5.94
N GLN A 47 -12.25 -8.37 -6.85
CA GLN A 47 -11.25 -9.41 -6.57
C GLN A 47 -10.26 -8.99 -5.48
N LEU A 48 -9.97 -7.69 -5.36
CA LEU A 48 -9.16 -7.13 -4.28
C LEU A 48 -9.96 -6.92 -2.97
N GLY A 49 -11.26 -7.24 -2.97
CA GLY A 49 -12.17 -6.97 -1.86
C GLY A 49 -12.33 -5.47 -1.57
N GLY A 50 -12.19 -4.63 -2.60
CA GLY A 50 -12.28 -3.16 -2.51
C GLY A 50 -13.49 -2.60 -3.27
N GLY A 51 -13.95 -1.42 -2.82
CA GLY A 51 -14.95 -0.60 -3.53
C GLY A 51 -14.29 0.61 -4.21
N GLU A 52 -15.08 1.39 -4.94
CA GLU A 52 -14.62 2.68 -5.42
C GLU A 52 -14.42 3.64 -4.24
N LEU A 53 -13.34 4.42 -4.28
CA LEU A 53 -13.12 5.50 -3.32
C LEU A 53 -14.20 6.57 -3.51
N CYS A 54 -15.03 6.82 -2.49
CA CYS A 54 -16.05 7.87 -2.54
C CYS A 54 -15.59 9.18 -1.88
N ASP A 55 -14.74 9.09 -0.85
CA ASP A 55 -14.29 10.24 -0.08
C ASP A 55 -13.26 11.11 -0.85
N PRO A 56 -13.48 12.44 -0.98
CA PRO A 56 -12.57 13.32 -1.72
C PRO A 56 -11.15 13.42 -1.15
N ASN A 57 -10.98 13.30 0.17
CA ASN A 57 -9.67 13.34 0.81
C ASN A 57 -8.92 12.02 0.56
N HIS A 58 -9.62 10.89 0.64
CA HIS A 58 -9.04 9.59 0.29
C HIS A 58 -8.65 9.53 -1.19
N LYS A 59 -9.44 10.12 -2.10
CA LYS A 59 -9.06 10.25 -3.52
C LYS A 59 -7.77 11.05 -3.71
N LYS A 60 -7.63 12.20 -3.04
CA LYS A 60 -6.40 13.01 -3.11
C LYS A 60 -5.19 12.24 -2.59
N LEU A 61 -5.36 11.51 -1.48
CA LEU A 61 -4.30 10.69 -0.91
C LEU A 61 -3.92 9.56 -1.87
N ALA A 62 -4.89 8.83 -2.42
CA ALA A 62 -4.67 7.79 -3.42
C ALA A 62 -3.91 8.32 -4.65
N MET A 63 -4.27 9.51 -5.15
CA MET A 63 -3.53 10.16 -6.22
C MET A 63 -2.08 10.46 -5.85
N CYS A 64 -1.81 10.94 -4.63
CA CYS A 64 -0.46 11.20 -4.16
C CYS A 64 0.37 9.89 -4.06
N LEU A 65 -0.23 8.81 -3.54
CA LEU A 65 0.41 7.49 -3.52
C LEU A 65 0.77 7.02 -4.93
N GLN A 66 -0.11 7.27 -5.91
CA GLN A 66 0.15 6.95 -7.31
C GLN A 66 1.31 7.76 -7.88
N GLN A 67 1.40 9.06 -7.61
CA GLN A 67 2.53 9.88 -8.07
C GLN A 67 3.86 9.37 -7.51
N ILE A 68 3.91 9.01 -6.23
CA ILE A 68 5.11 8.44 -5.62
C ILE A 68 5.47 7.12 -6.29
N GLY A 69 4.49 6.26 -6.57
CA GLY A 69 4.74 5.02 -7.30
C GLY A 69 5.26 5.26 -8.72
N ASP A 70 4.81 6.32 -9.41
CA ASP A 70 5.25 6.67 -10.77
C ASP A 70 6.72 7.13 -10.73
N GLU A 71 7.11 7.85 -9.67
CA GLU A 71 8.52 8.19 -9.41
C GLU A 71 9.37 6.93 -9.14
N LEU A 72 8.83 5.94 -8.42
CA LEU A 72 9.50 4.65 -8.19
C LEU A 72 9.64 3.81 -9.48
N ASP A 73 8.67 3.88 -10.40
CA ASP A 73 8.80 3.26 -11.72
C ASP A 73 9.95 3.84 -12.53
N GLY A 74 10.15 5.16 -12.44
CA GLY A 74 11.25 5.86 -13.11
C GLY A 74 12.64 5.52 -12.54
N ASN A 75 12.72 4.89 -11.37
CA ASN A 75 13.99 4.51 -10.76
C ASN A 75 14.54 3.20 -11.36
N VAL A 76 15.48 3.34 -12.30
CA VAL A 76 16.10 2.22 -13.02
C VAL A 76 16.77 1.21 -12.09
N GLU A 77 17.42 1.66 -11.01
CA GLU A 77 18.08 0.76 -10.06
C GLU A 77 17.05 -0.08 -9.29
N LEU A 78 15.97 0.55 -8.83
CA LEU A 78 14.86 -0.14 -8.18
C LEU A 78 14.20 -1.16 -9.12
N GLN A 79 13.93 -0.76 -10.37
CA GLN A 79 13.36 -1.69 -11.37
C GLN A 79 14.29 -2.87 -11.66
N ARG A 80 15.61 -2.64 -11.73
CA ARG A 80 16.60 -3.71 -11.89
C ARG A 80 16.59 -4.68 -10.71
N MET A 81 16.47 -4.16 -9.48
CA MET A 81 16.38 -5.00 -8.29
C MET A 81 15.11 -5.84 -8.29
N ILE A 82 13.95 -5.25 -8.62
CA ILE A 82 12.64 -5.94 -8.62
C ILE A 82 12.55 -6.98 -9.72
N ASN A 83 13.06 -6.69 -10.92
CA ASN A 83 13.08 -7.63 -12.04
C ASN A 83 14.16 -8.72 -11.91
N ASN A 84 14.88 -8.78 -10.79
CA ASN A 84 15.86 -9.82 -10.54
C ASN A 84 15.16 -11.17 -10.42
N SER A 85 15.51 -12.12 -11.29
CA SER A 85 14.94 -13.48 -11.32
C SER A 85 15.16 -14.28 -10.04
N ALA A 86 16.05 -13.84 -9.15
CA ALA A 86 16.21 -14.41 -7.81
C ALA A 86 15.10 -13.99 -6.82
N LEU A 87 14.31 -12.96 -7.11
CA LEU A 87 13.15 -12.58 -6.31
C LEU A 87 11.97 -13.49 -6.64
N SER A 88 11.74 -14.49 -5.78
CA SER A 88 10.53 -15.31 -5.84
C SER A 88 9.35 -14.57 -5.19
N PRO A 89 8.15 -14.56 -5.80
CA PRO A 89 6.94 -13.98 -5.21
C PRO A 89 6.40 -14.84 -4.06
N THR A 90 7.08 -14.80 -2.93
CA THR A 90 6.72 -15.57 -1.73
C THR A 90 6.47 -14.65 -0.55
N LYS A 91 5.60 -15.11 0.36
CA LYS A 91 5.32 -14.42 1.62
C LYS A 91 6.59 -14.11 2.41
N ASP A 92 7.56 -15.03 2.41
CA ASP A 92 8.82 -14.85 3.15
C ASP A 92 9.68 -13.72 2.58
N VAL A 93 9.74 -13.61 1.24
CA VAL A 93 10.42 -12.49 0.58
C VAL A 93 9.71 -11.18 0.88
N PHE A 94 8.38 -11.16 0.80
CA PHE A 94 7.57 -10.00 1.19
C PHE A 94 7.86 -9.55 2.62
N MET A 95 7.82 -10.47 3.59
CA MET A 95 8.05 -10.16 5.00
C MET A 95 9.47 -9.65 5.26
N LYS A 96 10.49 -10.25 4.64
CA LYS A 96 11.88 -9.77 4.77
C LYS A 96 12.04 -8.34 4.26
N VAL A 97 11.48 -8.03 3.09
CA VAL A 97 11.54 -6.67 2.52
C VAL A 97 10.75 -5.69 3.38
N ALA A 98 9.56 -6.07 3.87
CA ALA A 98 8.77 -5.23 4.76
C ALA A 98 9.52 -4.88 6.05
N LEU A 99 10.14 -5.88 6.70
CA LEU A 99 10.93 -5.67 7.91
C LEU A 99 12.13 -4.77 7.64
N GLU A 100 12.80 -4.92 6.49
CA GLU A 100 13.95 -4.09 6.12
C GLU A 100 13.54 -2.64 5.82
N ILE A 101 12.41 -2.41 5.13
CA ILE A 101 11.89 -1.06 4.85
C ILE A 101 11.69 -0.24 6.13
N PHE A 102 11.36 -0.89 7.25
CA PHE A 102 11.10 -0.23 8.53
C PHE A 102 12.17 -0.50 9.60
N SER A 103 13.33 -1.10 9.24
CA SER A 103 14.34 -1.58 10.20
C SER A 103 14.97 -0.46 11.04
N ASP A 104 15.11 0.74 10.48
CA ASP A 104 15.68 1.92 11.15
C ASP A 104 14.67 2.68 12.03
N GLY A 105 13.42 2.20 12.14
CA GLY A 105 12.36 2.79 12.94
C GLY A 105 11.76 4.10 12.38
N LYS A 106 12.14 4.52 11.16
CA LYS A 106 11.58 5.72 10.52
C LYS A 106 10.38 5.37 9.65
N PHE A 107 9.24 5.97 9.96
CA PHE A 107 8.00 5.79 9.21
C PHE A 107 7.69 7.03 8.37
N ASN A 108 7.49 6.84 7.06
CA ASN A 108 7.02 7.88 6.16
C ASN A 108 6.19 7.27 5.04
N TRP A 109 5.38 8.10 4.38
CA TRP A 109 4.49 7.66 3.31
C TRP A 109 5.25 7.06 2.11
N GLY A 110 6.46 7.54 1.81
CA GLY A 110 7.29 6.96 0.74
C GLY A 110 7.64 5.49 1.00
N ARG A 111 7.90 5.10 2.25
CA ARG A 111 8.14 3.71 2.65
C ARG A 111 6.89 2.84 2.62
N VAL A 112 5.74 3.41 3.03
CA VAL A 112 4.44 2.72 2.89
C VAL A 112 4.14 2.46 1.42
N VAL A 113 4.36 3.45 0.55
CA VAL A 113 4.23 3.30 -0.91
C VAL A 113 5.21 2.27 -1.45
N ALA A 114 6.48 2.29 -1.02
CA ALA A 114 7.46 1.29 -1.47
C ALA A 114 7.04 -0.14 -1.11
N LEU A 115 6.46 -0.35 0.07
CA LEU A 115 5.90 -1.64 0.46
C LEU A 115 4.70 -2.02 -0.41
N PHE A 116 3.78 -1.08 -0.67
CA PHE A 116 2.60 -1.31 -1.51
C PHE A 116 3.02 -1.64 -2.95
N TYR A 117 4.00 -0.90 -3.46
CA TYR A 117 4.60 -1.10 -4.78
C TYR A 117 5.25 -2.47 -4.90
N PHE A 118 5.99 -2.91 -3.89
CA PHE A 118 6.56 -4.25 -3.86
C PHE A 118 5.47 -5.33 -3.84
N ALA A 119 4.39 -5.13 -3.08
CA ALA A 119 3.24 -6.03 -3.08
C ALA A 119 2.57 -6.17 -4.45
N CYS A 120 2.55 -5.11 -5.27
CA CYS A 120 1.99 -5.15 -6.63
C CYS A 120 2.85 -5.97 -7.61
N ARG A 121 4.14 -6.15 -7.33
CA ARG A 121 5.12 -6.74 -8.27
C ARG A 121 5.45 -8.20 -7.96
N LEU A 122 5.08 -8.71 -6.78
CA LEU A 122 5.07 -10.13 -6.44
C LEU A 122 3.78 -10.79 -6.95
#